data_AF-A0A1E3Q663-F1
#
_entry.id   AF-A0A1E3Q663-F1
#
_cell.length_a   1.000
_cell.length_b   1.000
_cell.length_c   1.000
_cell.angle_alpha   90.00
_cell.angle_beta   90.00
_cell.angle_gamma   90.00
#
_symmetry.space_group_name_H-M   'P 1'
#
loop_
_entity.id
_entity.type
_entity.pdbx_description
1 polymer ?
#
loop_
_entity_poly.entity_id
_entity_poly.type
_entity_poly.pdbx_seq_one_letter_code
_entity_poly.pdbx_strand_id
1 'polypeptide(L)'
;MPIPPSQSVLTTEKPMVNGKPLELEFLIPLTSSHFNFCRSLYTALINDYPKPTLINWGKVYADAPQARVRKINGIDEYLHRMRPDQYALIMDGFDVWYQLSYRDLVSHFLELTEPEGYDIAVFGADKKCWPNDLSSPACVNIPESPLPINSYGPWTDGRQPVLNPREKFNYNRPRWLNSGNMIGPVSILREIYDRANYSISHAPPEEVYSDQMYIAEVYGQQDLNMTVDYKSELFQTMTFSHGDVMFVQDDLFTYPRKSPSQRRMLAFNKISGALPPVLHFNGPKKAMDAWWPQMWWSRARDNPEVLEMSKKVYQSGGAYTIDGQFLSWNDLCGDADVHNPPPWKPENP
;
A
#
# COMPACT_ATOMS: atom_id res chain seq x y z
N MET A 1 -11.78 14.01 13.36
CA MET A 1 -10.43 14.17 13.95
C MET A 1 -9.58 13.02 13.41
N PRO A 2 -8.28 13.21 13.14
CA PRO A 2 -7.41 12.10 12.76
C PRO A 2 -7.46 11.03 13.84
N ILE A 3 -7.44 9.75 13.47
CA ILE A 3 -7.19 8.67 14.44
C ILE A 3 -5.73 8.84 14.88
N PRO A 4 -5.46 9.18 16.14
CA PRO A 4 -4.08 9.34 16.60
C PRO A 4 -3.38 7.97 16.56
N PRO A 5 -2.06 7.92 16.29
CA PRO A 5 -1.29 6.68 16.44
C PRO A 5 -1.58 6.08 17.81
N SER A 6 -1.87 4.78 17.88
CA SER A 6 -2.38 4.11 19.07
C SER A 6 -1.45 4.34 20.28
N GLN A 7 -1.82 5.28 21.16
CA GLN A 7 -1.14 5.53 22.44
C GLN A 7 -1.83 4.75 23.58
N SER A 8 -1.76 3.42 23.62
CA SER A 8 -1.99 2.68 24.88
C SER A 8 -1.58 1.21 24.84
N VAL A 9 -1.02 0.81 25.99
CA VAL A 9 -0.84 -0.51 26.62
C VAL A 9 -0.89 -1.73 25.70
N LEU A 10 0.20 -2.49 25.73
CA LEU A 10 0.34 -3.85 25.19
C LEU A 10 -0.81 -4.75 25.68
N THR A 11 -1.89 -4.85 24.93
CA THR A 11 -2.68 -6.09 24.92
C THR A 11 -1.97 -7.00 23.92
N THR A 12 -1.33 -8.05 24.42
CA THR A 12 -0.74 -9.12 23.60
C THR A 12 -1.78 -9.93 22.84
N GLU A 13 -3.06 -9.64 23.03
CA GLU A 13 -4.18 -10.33 22.40
C GLU A 13 -4.33 -9.85 20.95
N LYS A 14 -4.42 -10.82 20.04
CA LYS A 14 -4.73 -10.54 18.63
C LYS A 14 -6.13 -9.90 18.56
N PRO A 15 -6.32 -8.89 17.70
CA PRO A 15 -7.64 -8.34 17.44
C PRO A 15 -8.62 -9.45 17.02
N MET A 16 -9.88 -9.32 17.39
CA MET A 16 -10.91 -10.32 17.09
C MET A 16 -11.74 -9.88 15.88
N VAL A 17 -11.98 -10.80 14.95
CA VAL A 17 -12.86 -10.63 13.79
C VAL A 17 -13.83 -11.80 13.78
N ASN A 18 -15.13 -11.51 13.76
CA ASN A 18 -16.20 -12.53 13.75
C ASN A 18 -16.01 -13.64 14.82
N GLY A 19 -15.58 -13.23 16.02
CA GLY A 19 -15.38 -14.12 17.17
C GLY A 19 -14.10 -14.97 17.13
N LYS A 20 -13.19 -14.74 16.18
CA LYS A 20 -11.89 -15.41 16.07
C LYS A 20 -10.72 -14.41 16.08
N PRO A 21 -9.53 -14.80 16.54
CA PRO A 21 -8.32 -13.98 16.36
C PRO A 21 -8.04 -13.69 14.88
N LEU A 22 -7.74 -12.45 14.53
CA LEU A 22 -7.35 -12.05 13.19
C LEU A 22 -6.03 -12.74 12.81
N GLU A 23 -6.10 -13.54 11.74
CA GLU A 23 -4.95 -14.13 11.09
C GLU A 23 -4.75 -13.47 9.73
N LEU A 24 -3.79 -12.55 9.66
CA LEU A 24 -3.48 -11.76 8.48
C LEU A 24 -2.10 -12.15 7.93
N GLU A 25 -2.05 -12.67 6.71
CA GLU A 25 -0.80 -12.92 5.99
C GLU A 25 -0.38 -11.68 5.20
N PHE A 26 0.91 -11.32 5.26
CA PHE A 26 1.46 -10.19 4.52
C PHE A 26 2.21 -10.68 3.29
N LEU A 27 1.73 -10.33 2.10
CA LEU A 27 2.19 -10.84 0.82
C LEU A 27 2.78 -9.72 -0.03
N ILE A 28 3.95 -9.96 -0.63
CA ILE A 28 4.57 -9.03 -1.58
C ILE A 28 4.96 -9.80 -2.85
N PRO A 29 4.38 -9.50 -4.01
CA PRO A 29 4.77 -10.12 -5.27
C PRO A 29 6.04 -9.48 -5.85
N LEU A 30 7.12 -10.26 -5.93
CA LEU A 30 8.37 -9.85 -6.57
C LEU A 30 9.26 -11.04 -6.95
N THR A 31 10.04 -10.88 -8.01
CA THR A 31 10.90 -11.96 -8.54
C THR A 31 12.33 -11.92 -8.01
N SER A 32 12.83 -10.73 -7.67
CA SER A 32 14.21 -10.50 -7.26
C SER A 32 14.31 -9.26 -6.38
N SER A 33 15.41 -9.17 -5.63
CA SER A 33 15.67 -7.99 -4.80
C SER A 33 16.07 -6.76 -5.64
N HIS A 34 15.77 -5.59 -5.09
CA HIS A 34 16.20 -4.29 -5.58
C HIS A 34 16.38 -3.33 -4.39
N PHE A 35 17.18 -2.27 -4.54
CA PHE A 35 17.37 -1.29 -3.46
C PHE A 35 16.05 -0.68 -2.96
N ASN A 36 15.12 -0.40 -3.88
CA ASN A 36 13.81 0.13 -3.48
C ASN A 36 12.97 -0.90 -2.72
N PHE A 37 13.08 -2.19 -3.03
CA PHE A 37 12.47 -3.24 -2.20
C PHE A 37 13.08 -3.27 -0.80
N CYS A 38 14.40 -3.10 -0.69
CA CYS A 38 15.07 -3.01 0.62
C CYS A 38 14.57 -1.82 1.46
N ARG A 39 14.26 -0.67 0.83
CA ARG A 39 13.60 0.45 1.52
C ARG A 39 12.20 0.07 1.99
N SER A 40 11.39 -0.54 1.12
CA SER A 40 10.05 -1.00 1.46
C SER A 40 10.06 -1.99 2.62
N LEU A 41 10.86 -3.06 2.51
CA LEU A 41 11.04 -4.08 3.54
C LEU A 41 11.53 -3.47 4.86
N TYR A 42 12.53 -2.57 4.81
CA TYR A 42 13.02 -1.90 6.00
C TYR A 42 11.91 -1.12 6.72
N THR A 43 11.15 -0.31 5.99
CA THR A 43 10.08 0.50 6.59
C THR A 43 8.96 -0.35 7.17
N ALA A 44 8.67 -1.51 6.58
CA ALA A 44 7.73 -2.49 7.14
C ALA A 44 8.26 -3.05 8.47
N LEU A 45 9.48 -3.60 8.46
CA LEU A 45 10.06 -4.29 9.61
C LEU A 45 10.37 -3.35 10.78
N ILE A 46 10.79 -2.11 10.53
CA ILE A 46 11.01 -1.12 11.60
C ILE A 46 9.69 -0.65 12.23
N ASN A 47 8.56 -0.87 11.56
CA ASN A 47 7.20 -0.60 12.04
C ASN A 47 6.45 -1.87 12.46
N ASP A 48 7.19 -2.92 12.83
CA ASP A 48 6.65 -4.16 13.39
C ASP A 48 5.66 -4.91 12.48
N TYR A 49 5.73 -4.68 11.15
CA TYR A 49 5.03 -5.56 10.21
C TYR A 49 5.59 -6.97 10.29
N PRO A 50 4.74 -8.00 10.12
CA PRO A 50 5.23 -9.37 9.99
C PRO A 50 6.22 -9.45 8.82
N LYS A 51 7.10 -10.45 8.85
CA LYS A 51 7.97 -10.73 7.71
C LYS A 51 7.09 -11.14 6.52
N PRO A 52 7.19 -10.47 5.36
CA PRO A 52 6.31 -10.78 4.25
C PRO A 52 6.63 -12.14 3.64
N THR A 53 5.62 -12.76 3.02
CA THR A 53 5.80 -13.87 2.10
C THR A 53 5.96 -13.32 0.68
N LEU A 54 7.08 -13.66 0.04
CA LEU A 54 7.43 -13.24 -1.31
C LEU A 54 6.79 -14.15 -2.34
N ILE A 55 5.86 -13.60 -3.10
CA ILE A 55 5.20 -14.30 -4.19
C ILE A 55 6.06 -14.18 -5.45
N ASN A 56 6.28 -15.30 -6.16
CA ASN A 56 7.11 -15.41 -7.36
C ASN A 56 8.63 -15.21 -7.18
N TRP A 57 9.15 -15.29 -5.96
CA TRP A 57 10.59 -15.15 -5.72
C TRP A 57 11.42 -16.15 -6.53
N GLY A 58 12.50 -15.67 -7.15
CA GLY A 58 13.42 -16.48 -7.97
C GLY A 58 12.87 -16.92 -9.32
N LYS A 59 11.64 -16.55 -9.68
CA LYS A 59 11.08 -16.83 -11.01
C LYS A 59 11.68 -15.85 -12.04
N VAL A 60 11.99 -16.38 -13.22
CA VAL A 60 12.47 -15.60 -14.36
C VAL A 60 11.38 -15.63 -15.43
N TYR A 61 11.03 -14.46 -15.96
CA TYR A 61 10.02 -14.31 -17.00
C TYR A 61 10.68 -13.82 -18.30
N ALA A 62 10.17 -14.30 -19.43
CA ALA A 62 10.75 -14.00 -20.74
C ALA A 62 10.53 -12.53 -21.16
N ASP A 63 9.43 -11.92 -20.73
CA ASP A 63 9.05 -10.55 -21.05
C ASP A 63 8.16 -9.92 -19.97
N ALA A 64 7.93 -8.60 -20.08
CA ALA A 64 7.14 -7.82 -19.14
C ALA A 64 5.63 -8.20 -19.11
N PRO A 65 4.94 -8.45 -20.25
CA PRO A 65 3.57 -8.98 -20.23
C PRO A 65 3.44 -10.28 -19.42
N GLN A 66 4.36 -11.23 -19.64
CA GLN A 66 4.36 -12.49 -18.92
C GLN A 66 4.60 -12.28 -17.41
N ALA A 67 5.48 -11.34 -17.02
CA ALA A 67 5.67 -10.98 -15.63
C ALA A 67 4.40 -10.41 -14.97
N ARG A 68 3.59 -9.62 -15.70
CA ARG A 68 2.33 -9.04 -15.21
C ARG A 68 1.25 -10.10 -15.03
N VAL A 69 1.07 -10.98 -16.01
CA VAL A 69 0.18 -12.16 -15.92
C VAL A 69 0.54 -12.97 -14.68
N ARG A 70 1.84 -13.24 -14.50
CA ARG A 70 2.35 -14.07 -13.41
C ARG A 70 2.26 -13.40 -12.04
N LYS A 71 2.24 -12.07 -11.96
CA LYS A 71 1.93 -11.35 -10.71
C LYS A 71 0.54 -11.77 -10.21
N ILE A 72 -0.48 -11.70 -11.06
CA ILE A 72 -1.85 -12.09 -10.68
C ILE A 72 -1.93 -13.59 -10.43
N ASN A 73 -1.42 -14.44 -11.34
CA ASN A 73 -1.46 -15.88 -11.16
C ASN A 73 -0.78 -16.34 -9.86
N GLY A 74 0.40 -15.81 -9.55
CA GLY A 74 1.15 -16.22 -8.36
C GLY A 74 0.43 -15.87 -7.06
N ILE A 75 -0.23 -14.71 -7.01
CA ILE A 75 -1.03 -14.30 -5.85
C ILE A 75 -2.25 -15.20 -5.74
N ASP A 76 -2.97 -15.43 -6.84
CA ASP A 76 -4.13 -16.30 -6.91
C ASP A 76 -3.82 -17.73 -6.41
N GLU A 77 -2.76 -18.34 -6.95
CA GLU A 77 -2.29 -19.67 -6.56
C GLU A 77 -1.97 -19.73 -5.05
N TYR A 78 -1.40 -18.66 -4.48
CA TYR A 78 -1.08 -18.62 -3.05
C TYR A 78 -2.32 -18.41 -2.19
N LEU A 79 -3.23 -17.51 -2.59
CA LEU A 79 -4.51 -17.30 -1.91
C LEU A 79 -5.30 -18.62 -1.82
N HIS A 80 -5.24 -19.46 -2.86
CA HIS A 80 -5.86 -20.79 -2.88
C HIS A 80 -5.24 -21.80 -1.89
N ARG A 81 -4.01 -21.58 -1.40
CA ARG A 81 -3.38 -22.40 -0.34
C ARG A 81 -3.79 -21.98 1.07
N MET A 82 -4.23 -20.73 1.24
CA MET A 82 -4.62 -20.19 2.54
C MET A 82 -5.97 -20.77 3.01
N ARG A 83 -6.44 -20.42 4.21
CA ARG A 83 -7.82 -20.74 4.60
C ARG A 83 -8.75 -19.58 4.24
N PRO A 84 -10.01 -19.85 3.81
CA PRO A 84 -10.95 -18.79 3.45
C PRO A 84 -11.26 -17.79 4.57
N ASP A 85 -11.14 -18.20 5.84
CA ASP A 85 -11.43 -17.38 7.02
C ASP A 85 -10.22 -16.55 7.50
N GLN A 86 -9.07 -16.66 6.84
CA GLN A 86 -7.92 -15.79 7.04
C GLN A 86 -8.07 -14.50 6.24
N TYR A 87 -7.20 -13.54 6.54
CA TYR A 87 -7.07 -12.29 5.81
C TYR A 87 -5.71 -12.23 5.11
N ALA A 88 -5.61 -11.43 4.04
CA ALA A 88 -4.34 -11.12 3.41
C ALA A 88 -4.18 -9.61 3.25
N LEU A 89 -2.96 -9.13 3.49
CA LEU A 89 -2.47 -7.80 3.13
C LEU A 89 -1.53 -8.00 1.94
N ILE A 90 -1.91 -7.54 0.76
CA ILE A 90 -1.12 -7.67 -0.47
C ILE A 90 -0.63 -6.28 -0.87
N MET A 91 0.69 -6.13 -0.99
CA MET A 91 1.33 -4.84 -1.25
C MET A 91 2.38 -4.93 -2.35
N ASP A 92 2.49 -3.90 -3.17
CA ASP A 92 3.60 -3.76 -4.12
C ASP A 92 4.96 -3.69 -3.39
N GLY A 93 6.00 -4.20 -4.06
CA GLY A 93 7.29 -4.46 -3.42
C GLY A 93 8.31 -3.33 -3.55
N PHE A 94 8.19 -2.43 -4.53
CA PHE A 94 9.29 -1.51 -4.87
C PHE A 94 9.05 -0.05 -4.51
N ASP A 95 7.81 0.36 -4.27
CA ASP A 95 7.43 1.76 -4.16
C ASP A 95 6.43 2.01 -3.03
N VAL A 96 6.51 1.18 -1.98
CA VAL A 96 5.65 1.26 -0.81
C VAL A 96 6.49 1.55 0.44
N TRP A 97 6.09 2.54 1.24
CA TRP A 97 6.66 2.79 2.57
C TRP A 97 5.62 2.61 3.65
N TYR A 98 6.01 1.98 4.75
CA TYR A 98 5.17 1.78 5.93
C TYR A 98 5.59 2.80 6.97
N GLN A 99 4.73 3.78 7.27
CA GLN A 99 5.10 4.89 8.15
C GLN A 99 4.61 4.76 9.60
N LEU A 100 3.48 4.08 9.80
CA LEU A 100 2.94 3.74 11.12
C LEU A 100 3.07 2.23 11.36
N SER A 101 2.78 1.81 12.59
CA SER A 101 2.94 0.42 12.98
C SER A 101 1.92 -0.50 12.29
N TYR A 102 2.26 -1.80 12.23
CA TYR A 102 1.30 -2.84 11.81
C TYR A 102 0.01 -2.82 12.64
N ARG A 103 0.12 -2.49 13.93
CA ARG A 103 -1.04 -2.33 14.81
C ARG A 103 -1.94 -1.19 14.34
N ASP A 104 -1.38 -0.04 13.97
CA ASP A 104 -2.16 1.11 13.48
C ASP A 104 -2.90 0.74 12.18
N LEU A 105 -2.24 0.04 11.25
CA LEU A 105 -2.88 -0.46 10.02
C LEU A 105 -4.08 -1.38 10.34
N VAL A 106 -3.88 -2.36 11.22
CA VAL A 106 -4.92 -3.31 11.58
C VAL A 106 -6.08 -2.62 12.32
N SER A 107 -5.78 -1.72 13.26
CA SER A 107 -6.81 -0.94 13.96
C SER A 107 -7.65 -0.13 12.97
N HIS A 108 -7.01 0.62 12.06
CA HIS A 108 -7.72 1.41 11.06
C HIS A 108 -8.56 0.52 10.13
N PHE A 109 -8.05 -0.66 9.74
CA PHE A 109 -8.80 -1.60 8.91
C PHE A 109 -10.06 -2.08 9.61
N LEU A 110 -9.96 -2.46 10.89
CA LEU A 110 -11.10 -2.92 11.67
C LEU A 110 -12.13 -1.80 11.88
N GLU A 111 -11.69 -0.58 12.19
CA GLU A 111 -12.59 0.58 12.31
C GLU A 111 -13.31 0.89 11.01
N LEU A 112 -12.60 0.83 9.87
CA LEU A 112 -13.17 1.09 8.55
C LEU A 112 -14.18 0.03 8.12
N THR A 113 -13.98 -1.23 8.53
CA THR A 113 -14.74 -2.39 8.02
C THR A 113 -15.75 -2.98 9.02
N GLU A 114 -15.79 -2.51 10.27
CA GLU A 114 -16.78 -2.90 11.27
C GLU A 114 -18.23 -2.78 10.74
N PRO A 115 -18.64 -1.69 10.05
CA PRO A 115 -20.01 -1.58 9.53
C PRO A 115 -20.39 -2.69 8.53
N GLU A 116 -19.40 -3.26 7.86
CA GLU A 116 -19.54 -4.32 6.86
C GLU A 116 -19.29 -5.73 7.44
N GLY A 117 -19.16 -5.84 8.77
CA GLY A 117 -18.89 -7.11 9.45
C GLY A 117 -17.52 -7.71 9.14
N TYR A 118 -16.55 -6.87 8.72
CA TYR A 118 -15.20 -7.26 8.32
C TYR A 118 -15.10 -8.16 7.07
N ASP A 119 -16.23 -8.51 6.45
CA ASP A 119 -16.30 -9.37 5.27
C ASP A 119 -16.21 -8.52 3.99
N ILE A 120 -15.19 -7.69 3.88
CA ILE A 120 -14.99 -6.73 2.77
C ILE A 120 -13.50 -6.61 2.39
N ALA A 121 -13.21 -6.52 1.09
CA ALA A 121 -11.87 -6.21 0.59
C ALA A 121 -11.71 -4.70 0.38
N VAL A 122 -10.67 -4.11 0.95
CA VAL A 122 -10.35 -2.67 0.85
C VAL A 122 -9.09 -2.49 0.01
N PHE A 123 -9.19 -1.66 -1.03
CA PHE A 123 -8.09 -1.28 -1.92
C PHE A 123 -7.70 0.18 -1.75
N GLY A 124 -6.50 0.58 -2.20
CA GLY A 124 -6.19 2.00 -2.32
C GLY A 124 -7.08 2.73 -3.32
N ALA A 125 -7.27 4.03 -3.11
CA ALA A 125 -8.03 4.89 -4.02
C ALA A 125 -7.13 5.85 -4.78
N ASP A 126 -7.13 5.78 -6.11
CA ASP A 126 -6.50 6.74 -7.01
C ASP A 126 -7.48 7.85 -7.44
N LYS A 127 -6.92 8.99 -7.86
CA LYS A 127 -7.64 10.16 -8.41
C LYS A 127 -7.97 10.07 -9.90
N LYS A 128 -7.55 8.99 -10.54
CA LYS A 128 -7.69 8.78 -11.97
C LYS A 128 -8.10 7.33 -12.24
N CYS A 129 -9.10 7.13 -13.10
CA CYS A 129 -9.33 5.82 -13.69
C CYS A 129 -8.19 5.50 -14.66
N TRP A 130 -7.45 4.44 -14.38
CA TRP A 130 -6.36 3.98 -15.22
C TRP A 130 -6.15 2.48 -15.02
N PRO A 131 -5.72 1.71 -16.03
CA PRO A 131 -5.61 2.10 -17.43
C PRO A 131 -6.90 1.92 -18.24
N ASN A 132 -8.01 1.54 -17.58
CA ASN A 132 -9.26 1.20 -18.24
C ASN A 132 -9.83 2.33 -19.09
N ASP A 133 -10.60 1.95 -20.11
CA ASP A 133 -11.35 2.90 -20.93
C ASP A 133 -12.34 3.70 -20.05
N LEU A 134 -12.47 5.01 -20.27
CA LEU A 134 -13.30 5.86 -19.42
C LEU A 134 -14.80 5.50 -19.44
N SER A 135 -15.24 4.73 -20.43
CA SER A 135 -16.61 4.21 -20.52
C SER A 135 -16.79 2.82 -19.90
N SER A 136 -15.71 2.16 -19.48
CA SER A 136 -15.75 0.84 -18.85
C SER A 136 -16.44 0.87 -17.48
N PRO A 137 -17.02 -0.26 -17.03
CA PRO A 137 -17.53 -0.45 -15.67
C PRO A 137 -16.52 -0.01 -14.59
N ALA A 138 -15.23 -0.33 -14.78
CA ALA A 138 -14.13 0.07 -13.89
C ALA A 138 -14.03 1.59 -13.66
N CYS A 139 -14.56 2.41 -14.58
CA CYS A 139 -14.55 3.87 -14.46
C CYS A 139 -15.91 4.47 -14.13
N VAL A 140 -17.01 3.92 -14.68
CA VAL A 140 -18.35 4.56 -14.64
C VAL A 140 -19.25 4.04 -13.54
N ASN A 141 -19.10 2.77 -13.13
CA ASN A 141 -19.96 2.16 -12.11
C ASN A 141 -19.45 2.41 -10.68
N ILE A 142 -18.32 3.10 -10.54
CA ILE A 142 -17.64 3.24 -9.26
C ILE A 142 -18.35 4.31 -8.40
N PRO A 143 -18.66 4.01 -7.12
CA PRO A 143 -19.35 4.95 -6.25
C PRO A 143 -18.60 6.29 -6.14
N GLU A 144 -19.38 7.36 -6.00
CA GLU A 144 -18.83 8.70 -5.78
C GLU A 144 -18.04 8.77 -4.47
N SER A 145 -16.96 9.54 -4.47
CA SER A 145 -16.16 9.73 -3.26
C SER A 145 -16.99 10.38 -2.14
N PRO A 146 -16.95 9.85 -0.90
CA PRO A 146 -17.63 10.42 0.25
C PRO A 146 -16.93 11.67 0.82
N LEU A 147 -15.72 12.02 0.35
CA LEU A 147 -15.08 13.29 0.70
C LEU A 147 -15.97 14.50 0.34
N PRO A 148 -15.91 15.60 1.10
CA PRO A 148 -16.70 16.80 0.83
C PRO A 148 -16.60 17.29 -0.63
N ILE A 149 -17.71 17.71 -1.22
CA ILE A 149 -17.77 18.19 -2.62
C ILE A 149 -16.90 19.43 -2.90
N ASN A 150 -16.37 20.06 -1.85
CA ASN A 150 -15.45 21.19 -1.90
C ASN A 150 -14.06 20.87 -1.32
N SER A 151 -13.65 19.59 -1.25
CA SER A 151 -12.34 19.15 -0.73
C SER A 151 -11.14 19.88 -1.34
N TYR A 152 -11.23 20.28 -2.60
CA TYR A 152 -10.22 21.06 -3.33
C TYR A 152 -10.72 22.47 -3.67
N GLY A 153 -11.67 22.99 -2.88
CA GLY A 153 -12.32 24.26 -3.13
C GLY A 153 -13.16 24.25 -4.41
N PRO A 154 -13.25 25.39 -5.12
CA PRO A 154 -14.02 25.51 -6.37
C PRO A 154 -13.59 24.56 -7.50
N TRP A 155 -12.41 23.93 -7.38
CA TRP A 155 -11.79 23.11 -8.41
C TRP A 155 -12.06 21.61 -8.28
N THR A 156 -12.72 21.20 -7.20
CA THR A 156 -13.04 19.80 -6.91
C THR A 156 -13.72 19.14 -8.11
N ASP A 157 -13.17 18.00 -8.53
CA ASP A 157 -13.65 17.15 -9.64
C ASP A 157 -13.77 17.87 -11.00
N GLY A 158 -12.90 18.85 -11.27
CA GLY A 158 -12.67 19.31 -12.64
C GLY A 158 -13.35 20.61 -13.02
N ARG A 159 -13.05 21.70 -12.32
CA ARG A 159 -13.51 23.05 -12.74
C ARG A 159 -12.40 24.04 -13.13
N GLN A 160 -11.16 23.61 -13.35
CA GLN A 160 -10.13 24.51 -13.90
C GLN A 160 -10.02 24.40 -15.43
N PRO A 161 -9.69 25.50 -16.13
CA PRO A 161 -8.96 25.40 -17.40
C PRO A 161 -7.61 24.77 -17.05
N VAL A 162 -7.40 23.50 -17.42
CA VAL A 162 -6.17 22.76 -17.15
C VAL A 162 -4.99 23.51 -17.80
N LEU A 163 -4.27 24.34 -17.03
CA LEU A 163 -3.11 25.10 -17.51
C LEU A 163 -1.92 24.16 -17.79
N ASN A 164 -1.87 23.01 -17.10
CA ASN A 164 -0.86 21.98 -17.26
C ASN A 164 -1.52 20.59 -17.34
N PRO A 165 -1.44 19.88 -18.48
CA PRO A 165 -1.99 18.53 -18.63
C PRO A 165 -1.49 17.53 -17.58
N ARG A 166 -0.30 17.77 -16.99
CA ARG A 166 0.27 16.94 -15.92
C ARG A 166 -0.43 17.10 -14.56
N GLU A 167 -1.36 18.03 -14.43
CA GLU A 167 -2.05 18.34 -13.17
C GLU A 167 -3.56 18.08 -13.26
N LYS A 168 -4.02 17.52 -14.39
CA LYS A 168 -5.45 17.36 -14.73
C LYS A 168 -6.29 16.71 -13.63
N PHE A 169 -5.71 15.78 -12.87
CA PHE A 169 -6.44 15.02 -11.84
C PHE A 169 -6.07 15.42 -10.41
N ASN A 170 -5.24 16.46 -10.20
CA ASN A 170 -4.78 16.87 -8.86
C ASN A 170 -5.94 17.27 -7.93
N TYR A 171 -7.05 17.72 -8.48
CA TYR A 171 -8.22 18.18 -7.73
C TYR A 171 -9.41 17.21 -7.78
N ASN A 172 -9.20 16.00 -8.28
CA ASN A 172 -10.20 14.96 -8.20
C ASN A 172 -10.22 14.37 -6.79
N ARG A 173 -11.41 14.11 -6.28
CA ARG A 173 -11.59 13.25 -5.12
C ARG A 173 -11.27 11.80 -5.55
N PRO A 174 -10.43 11.08 -4.80
CA PRO A 174 -10.05 9.71 -5.14
C PRO A 174 -11.25 8.77 -5.02
N ARG A 175 -11.39 7.85 -5.98
CA ARG A 175 -12.43 6.81 -5.96
C ARG A 175 -12.11 5.60 -6.82
N TRP A 176 -11.12 5.68 -7.70
CA TRP A 176 -10.79 4.58 -8.60
C TRP A 176 -9.83 3.62 -7.91
N LEU A 177 -9.99 2.32 -8.14
CA LEU A 177 -9.19 1.29 -7.49
C LEU A 177 -7.72 1.39 -7.87
N ASN A 178 -6.83 1.23 -6.89
CA ASN A 178 -5.42 0.97 -7.08
C ASN A 178 -5.10 -0.48 -6.67
N SER A 179 -4.49 -1.26 -7.57
CA SER A 179 -4.23 -2.69 -7.33
C SER A 179 -2.93 -2.99 -6.57
N GLY A 180 -2.12 -1.97 -6.27
CA GLY A 180 -0.82 -2.17 -5.61
C GLY A 180 -0.89 -2.27 -4.08
N ASN A 181 -2.09 -2.16 -3.50
CA ASN A 181 -2.31 -2.25 -2.06
C ASN A 181 -3.75 -2.66 -1.78
N MET A 182 -3.90 -3.74 -1.02
CA MET A 182 -5.21 -4.27 -0.65
C MET A 182 -5.12 -5.07 0.65
N ILE A 183 -6.22 -5.06 1.39
CA ILE A 183 -6.41 -5.87 2.61
C ILE A 183 -7.84 -6.41 2.63
N GLY A 184 -8.02 -7.66 3.01
CA GLY A 184 -9.36 -8.25 3.09
C GLY A 184 -9.35 -9.74 3.38
N PRO A 185 -10.54 -10.34 3.55
CA PRO A 185 -10.67 -11.77 3.76
C PRO A 185 -10.29 -12.55 2.50
N VAL A 186 -9.61 -13.68 2.70
CA VAL A 186 -9.11 -14.55 1.63
C VAL A 186 -10.24 -15.06 0.74
N SER A 187 -11.41 -15.34 1.32
CA SER A 187 -12.59 -15.78 0.55
C SER A 187 -12.96 -14.80 -0.56
N ILE A 188 -12.94 -13.50 -0.28
CA ILE A 188 -13.27 -12.45 -1.26
C ILE A 188 -12.09 -12.20 -2.20
N LEU A 189 -10.87 -12.17 -1.67
CA LEU A 189 -9.67 -11.97 -2.49
C LEU A 189 -9.50 -13.10 -3.52
N ARG A 190 -9.82 -14.36 -3.19
CA ARG A 190 -9.84 -15.46 -4.17
C ARG A 190 -10.77 -15.18 -5.33
N GLU A 191 -12.04 -14.88 -5.04
CA GLU A 191 -13.04 -14.60 -6.08
C GLU A 191 -12.61 -13.42 -6.98
N ILE A 192 -11.98 -12.40 -6.43
CA ILE A 192 -11.44 -11.28 -7.21
C ILE A 192 -10.33 -11.76 -8.16
N TYR A 193 -9.37 -12.53 -7.65
CA TYR A 193 -8.24 -13.01 -8.43
C TYR A 193 -8.63 -14.10 -9.44
N ASP A 194 -9.61 -14.95 -9.12
CA ASP A 194 -10.21 -15.93 -10.03
C ASP A 194 -10.85 -15.24 -11.24
N ARG A 195 -11.65 -14.19 -11.02
CA ARG A 195 -12.28 -13.41 -12.09
C ARG A 195 -11.25 -12.65 -12.93
N ALA A 196 -10.23 -12.09 -12.29
CA ALA A 196 -9.13 -11.42 -12.99
C ALA A 196 -8.34 -12.42 -13.85
N ASN A 197 -8.01 -13.60 -13.31
CA ASN A 197 -7.33 -14.68 -14.04
C ASN A 197 -8.18 -15.21 -15.20
N TYR A 198 -9.48 -15.38 -14.99
CA TYR A 198 -10.41 -15.77 -16.05
C TYR A 198 -10.35 -14.76 -17.19
N SER A 199 -10.45 -13.46 -16.90
CA SER A 199 -10.38 -12.39 -17.91
C SER A 199 -9.04 -12.37 -18.65
N ILE A 200 -7.92 -12.54 -17.92
CA ILE A 200 -6.58 -12.61 -18.51
C ILE A 200 -6.42 -13.81 -19.44
N SER A 201 -6.95 -14.98 -19.07
CA SER A 201 -6.84 -16.20 -19.89
C SER A 201 -7.63 -16.13 -21.20
N HIS A 202 -8.56 -15.18 -21.33
CA HIS A 202 -9.35 -14.92 -22.53
C HIS A 202 -8.93 -13.64 -23.27
N ALA A 203 -7.94 -12.91 -22.75
CA ALA A 203 -7.42 -11.71 -23.38
C ALA A 203 -6.26 -12.03 -24.34
N PRO A 204 -6.13 -11.31 -25.47
CA PRO A 204 -4.91 -11.34 -26.27
C PRO A 204 -3.69 -10.95 -25.42
N PRO A 205 -2.52 -11.62 -25.53
CA PRO A 205 -1.35 -11.34 -24.71
C PRO A 205 -0.89 -9.87 -24.73
N GLU A 206 -1.04 -9.20 -25.86
CA GLU A 206 -0.73 -7.79 -26.07
C GLU A 206 -1.62 -6.82 -25.26
N GLU A 207 -2.81 -7.26 -24.85
CA GLU A 207 -3.74 -6.49 -24.03
C GLU A 207 -3.48 -6.67 -22.52
N VAL A 208 -2.68 -7.67 -22.13
CA VAL A 208 -2.34 -7.92 -20.72
C VAL A 208 -1.17 -7.03 -20.29
N TYR A 209 -1.43 -5.73 -20.16
CA TYR A 209 -0.40 -4.75 -19.82
C TYR A 209 -0.53 -4.12 -18.43
N SER A 210 -1.55 -4.48 -17.65
CA SER A 210 -1.69 -4.00 -16.27
C SER A 210 -2.57 -4.92 -15.45
N ASP A 211 -2.12 -5.25 -14.24
CA ASP A 211 -2.92 -5.91 -13.20
C ASP A 211 -4.09 -5.04 -12.75
N GLN A 212 -3.87 -3.72 -12.61
CA GLN A 212 -4.90 -2.74 -12.27
C GLN A 212 -6.09 -2.80 -13.23
N MET A 213 -5.87 -3.05 -14.52
CA MET A 213 -6.94 -3.14 -15.52
C MET A 213 -7.98 -4.21 -15.15
N TYR A 214 -7.54 -5.43 -14.87
CA TYR A 214 -8.43 -6.56 -14.65
C TYR A 214 -9.10 -6.50 -13.28
N ILE A 215 -8.37 -6.12 -12.24
CA ILE A 215 -8.94 -6.01 -10.88
C ILE A 215 -9.94 -4.85 -10.81
N ALA A 216 -9.67 -3.73 -11.50
CA ALA A 216 -10.62 -2.62 -11.55
C ALA A 216 -11.90 -2.97 -12.33
N GLU A 217 -11.84 -3.82 -13.37
CA GLU A 217 -13.07 -4.32 -14.04
C GLU A 217 -13.92 -5.18 -13.12
N VAL A 218 -13.29 -6.04 -12.30
CA VAL A 218 -14.00 -6.82 -11.28
C VAL A 218 -14.70 -5.89 -10.30
N TYR A 219 -14.00 -4.87 -9.79
CA TYR A 219 -14.62 -3.86 -8.93
C TYR A 219 -15.77 -3.14 -9.65
N GLY A 220 -15.62 -2.80 -10.92
CA GLY A 220 -16.65 -2.16 -11.74
C GLY A 220 -17.96 -2.95 -11.91
N GLN A 221 -17.95 -4.26 -11.66
CA GLN A 221 -19.17 -5.08 -11.66
C GLN A 221 -20.07 -4.80 -10.44
N GLN A 222 -19.50 -4.29 -9.35
CA GLN A 222 -20.23 -3.92 -8.12
C GLN A 222 -21.08 -5.06 -7.54
N ASP A 223 -20.61 -6.30 -7.67
CA ASP A 223 -21.30 -7.53 -7.22
C ASP A 223 -20.50 -8.35 -6.19
N LEU A 224 -19.33 -7.87 -5.79
CA LEU A 224 -18.51 -8.39 -4.69
C LEU A 224 -18.39 -7.34 -3.57
N ASN A 225 -18.21 -7.79 -2.32
CA ASN A 225 -17.99 -6.88 -1.21
C ASN A 225 -16.55 -6.31 -1.27
N MET A 226 -16.41 -5.25 -2.06
CA MET A 226 -15.19 -4.53 -2.33
C MET A 226 -15.43 -3.05 -2.07
N THR A 227 -14.42 -2.35 -1.57
CA THR A 227 -14.42 -0.90 -1.47
C THR A 227 -13.01 -0.36 -1.69
N VAL A 228 -12.91 0.95 -1.82
CA VAL A 228 -11.63 1.65 -1.85
C VAL A 228 -11.50 2.55 -0.61
N ASP A 229 -10.27 2.75 -0.17
CA ASP A 229 -9.92 3.65 0.91
C ASP A 229 -9.96 5.12 0.42
N TYR A 230 -11.19 5.64 0.29
CA TYR A 230 -11.45 6.99 -0.24
C TYR A 230 -10.72 8.11 0.51
N LYS A 231 -10.38 7.91 1.78
CA LYS A 231 -9.81 8.93 2.65
C LYS A 231 -8.33 8.74 2.93
N SER A 232 -7.70 7.69 2.39
CA SER A 232 -6.33 7.33 2.72
C SER A 232 -6.15 7.06 4.23
N GLU A 233 -7.11 6.37 4.85
CA GLU A 233 -7.05 5.92 6.25
C GLU A 233 -6.11 4.72 6.43
N LEU A 234 -5.90 3.93 5.37
CA LEU A 234 -4.96 2.82 5.27
C LEU A 234 -3.81 3.13 4.32
N PHE A 235 -4.14 3.56 3.09
CA PHE A 235 -3.24 3.64 1.96
C PHE A 235 -3.29 5.03 1.30
N GLN A 236 -2.17 5.77 1.38
CA GLN A 236 -1.97 6.95 0.56
C GLN A 236 -1.30 6.56 -0.76
N THR A 237 -2.11 6.42 -1.80
CA THR A 237 -1.63 6.36 -3.18
C THR A 237 -1.13 7.75 -3.61
N MET A 238 -0.19 7.84 -4.55
CA MET A 238 0.45 9.09 -4.99
C MET A 238 0.05 9.53 -6.42
N THR A 239 -0.76 8.75 -7.14
CA THR A 239 -1.27 9.14 -8.47
C THR A 239 -2.11 10.42 -8.39
N PHE A 240 -1.49 11.55 -8.75
CA PHE A 240 -2.02 12.93 -8.66
C PHE A 240 -2.35 13.44 -7.24
N SER A 241 -1.88 12.74 -6.20
CA SER A 241 -2.15 13.06 -4.78
C SER A 241 -0.90 13.48 -4.02
N HIS A 242 0.26 13.61 -4.67
CA HIS A 242 1.47 14.16 -4.07
C HIS A 242 1.23 15.54 -3.40
N GLY A 243 0.37 16.37 -4.02
CA GLY A 243 0.00 17.68 -3.49
C GLY A 243 -0.94 17.65 -2.28
N ASP A 244 -1.51 16.48 -1.94
CA ASP A 244 -2.39 16.29 -0.79
C ASP A 244 -1.60 15.99 0.48
N VAL A 245 -0.36 15.53 0.32
CA VAL A 245 0.51 15.15 1.42
C VAL A 245 1.26 16.36 1.95
N MET A 246 1.32 16.46 3.27
CA MET A 246 2.22 17.35 3.99
C MET A 246 2.92 16.58 5.11
N PHE A 247 4.10 17.04 5.51
CA PHE A 247 4.84 16.43 6.61
C PHE A 247 4.57 17.19 7.91
N VAL A 248 4.16 16.46 8.94
CA VAL A 248 3.79 17.00 10.25
C VAL A 248 4.52 16.26 11.36
N GLN A 249 4.71 16.93 12.50
CA GLN A 249 5.22 16.28 13.70
C GLN A 249 4.08 15.50 14.38
N ASP A 250 4.39 14.30 14.85
CA ASP A 250 3.44 13.40 15.51
C ASP A 250 2.91 13.94 16.85
N ASP A 251 3.62 14.87 17.49
CA ASP A 251 3.19 15.52 18.72
C ASP A 251 1.96 16.43 18.55
N LEU A 252 1.56 16.74 17.32
CA LEU A 252 0.29 17.39 17.01
C LEU A 252 -0.92 16.50 17.31
N PHE A 253 -0.72 15.18 17.41
CA PHE A 253 -1.78 14.20 17.64
C PHE A 253 -1.73 13.55 19.03
N THR A 254 -0.75 13.90 19.86
CA THR A 254 -0.52 13.23 21.14
C THR A 254 -0.48 14.22 22.31
N TYR A 255 -1.11 13.88 23.43
CA TYR A 255 -1.07 14.68 24.65
C TYR A 255 -0.64 13.82 25.86
N PRO A 256 0.37 14.22 26.65
CA PRO A 256 1.19 15.43 26.52
C PRO A 256 2.13 15.38 25.31
N ARG A 257 2.60 16.55 24.84
CA ARG A 257 3.51 16.63 23.69
C ARG A 257 4.82 15.88 23.96
N LYS A 258 5.31 15.19 22.94
CA LYS A 258 6.59 14.47 22.98
C LYS A 258 7.77 15.43 23.09
N SER A 259 8.84 14.95 23.74
CA SER A 259 10.12 15.68 23.76
C SER A 259 10.68 15.76 22.34
N PRO A 260 11.49 16.80 21.99
CA PRO A 260 11.99 16.98 20.62
C PRO A 260 12.71 15.76 20.04
N SER A 261 13.43 14.97 20.86
CA SER A 261 14.13 13.76 20.44
C SER A 261 13.19 12.58 20.13
N GLN A 262 11.94 12.65 20.58
CA GLN A 262 10.91 11.63 20.39
C GLN A 262 9.91 11.99 19.28
N ARG A 263 10.03 13.20 18.69
CA ARG A 263 9.11 13.63 17.64
C ARG A 263 9.44 12.93 16.33
N ARG A 264 8.40 12.40 15.70
CA ARG A 264 8.46 11.74 14.39
C ARG A 264 7.81 12.64 13.35
N MET A 265 8.49 12.82 12.22
CA MET A 265 7.90 13.43 11.04
C MET A 265 7.11 12.36 10.28
N LEU A 266 5.83 12.65 10.04
CA LEU A 266 4.87 11.75 9.41
C LEU A 266 4.23 12.43 8.20
N ALA A 267 3.91 11.65 7.18
CA ALA A 267 3.12 12.10 6.05
C ALA A 267 1.64 12.13 6.46
N PHE A 268 0.99 13.27 6.23
CA PHE A 268 -0.40 13.53 6.58
C PHE A 268 -1.16 13.96 5.33
N ASN A 269 -2.32 13.36 5.09
CA ASN A 269 -3.21 13.78 4.01
C ASN A 269 -4.02 14.99 4.49
N LYS A 270 -3.69 16.18 3.98
CA LYS A 270 -4.35 17.42 4.41
C LYS A 270 -5.77 17.61 3.86
N ILE A 271 -6.17 16.77 2.91
CA ILE A 271 -7.49 16.84 2.26
C ILE A 271 -8.51 16.02 3.05
N SER A 272 -8.16 14.78 3.39
CA SER A 272 -9.01 13.90 4.21
C SER A 272 -8.80 14.10 5.71
N GLY A 273 -7.64 14.63 6.11
CA GLY A 273 -7.20 14.70 7.50
C GLY A 273 -6.64 13.38 8.03
N ALA A 274 -6.34 12.42 7.15
CA ALA A 274 -5.84 11.10 7.54
C ALA A 274 -4.32 11.08 7.79
N LEU A 275 -3.91 10.18 8.67
CA LEU A 275 -2.51 9.82 8.91
C LEU A 275 -2.30 8.37 8.41
N PRO A 276 -2.05 8.18 7.10
CA PRO A 276 -2.07 6.86 6.46
C PRO A 276 -0.95 5.96 7.01
N PRO A 277 -1.22 4.74 7.47
CA PRO A 277 -0.17 3.78 7.84
C PRO A 277 0.82 3.49 6.71
N VAL A 278 0.35 3.51 5.46
CA VAL A 278 1.14 3.14 4.29
C VAL A 278 1.09 4.20 3.20
N LEU A 279 2.24 4.48 2.60
CA LEU A 279 2.43 5.38 1.46
C LEU A 279 2.82 4.56 0.23
N HIS A 280 2.00 4.60 -0.83
CA HIS A 280 2.27 3.91 -2.08
C HIS A 280 2.61 4.94 -3.17
N PHE A 281 3.86 4.98 -3.59
CA PHE A 281 4.42 5.92 -4.57
C PHE A 281 4.15 5.49 -6.02
N ASN A 282 2.92 5.08 -6.31
CA ASN A 282 2.48 4.80 -7.68
C ASN A 282 2.59 6.05 -8.58
N GLY A 283 2.89 5.83 -9.86
CA GLY A 283 3.15 6.92 -10.79
C GLY A 283 4.57 7.54 -10.64
N PRO A 284 4.72 8.88 -10.71
CA PRO A 284 6.04 9.53 -10.74
C PRO A 284 6.91 9.29 -9.50
N LYS A 285 8.10 8.70 -9.67
CA LYS A 285 8.98 8.28 -8.56
C LYS A 285 9.83 9.37 -7.91
N LYS A 286 9.85 10.59 -8.45
CA LYS A 286 10.71 11.69 -7.96
C LYS A 286 10.51 12.01 -6.47
N ALA A 287 9.29 11.83 -5.96
CA ALA A 287 8.99 12.09 -4.57
C ALA A 287 9.65 11.10 -3.60
N MET A 288 9.92 9.85 -4.03
CA MET A 288 10.53 8.85 -3.14
C MET A 288 11.90 9.31 -2.62
N ASP A 289 12.74 9.87 -3.48
CA ASP A 289 14.05 10.34 -3.02
C ASP A 289 13.98 11.69 -2.33
N ALA A 290 13.09 12.58 -2.78
CA ALA A 290 12.89 13.89 -2.17
C ALA A 290 12.25 13.82 -0.77
N TRP A 291 11.40 12.83 -0.51
CA TRP A 291 10.64 12.71 0.74
C TRP A 291 11.30 11.80 1.75
N TRP A 292 12.16 10.87 1.33
CA TRP A 292 12.82 9.95 2.26
C TRP A 292 13.53 10.65 3.43
N PRO A 293 14.36 11.71 3.22
CA PRO A 293 15.06 12.38 4.32
C PRO A 293 14.14 13.13 5.30
N GLN A 294 12.86 13.26 4.95
CA GLN A 294 11.84 13.89 5.80
C GLN A 294 11.21 12.87 6.76
N MET A 295 11.24 11.58 6.44
CA MET A 295 10.61 10.55 7.25
C MET A 295 11.42 10.26 8.51
N TRP A 296 10.72 9.96 9.61
CA TRP A 296 11.33 9.77 10.93
C TRP A 296 12.38 8.65 10.97
N TRP A 297 12.23 7.61 10.16
CA TRP A 297 13.20 6.51 10.10
C TRP A 297 14.49 6.86 9.38
N SER A 298 14.50 7.88 8.51
CA SER A 298 15.66 8.20 7.68
C SER A 298 16.84 8.85 8.43
N ARG A 299 16.59 9.33 9.66
CA ARG A 299 17.58 10.03 10.49
C ARG A 299 18.20 9.15 11.57
N ALA A 300 18.44 7.87 11.26
CA ALA A 300 19.01 6.93 12.23
C ALA A 300 20.35 7.39 12.83
N ARG A 301 21.17 8.12 12.06
CA ARG A 301 22.46 8.65 12.54
C ARG A 301 22.31 9.66 13.68
N ASP A 302 21.20 10.39 13.72
CA ASP A 302 20.93 11.45 14.69
C ASP A 302 20.01 10.99 15.83
N ASN A 303 19.47 9.77 15.74
CA ASN A 303 18.55 9.20 16.71
C ASN A 303 18.99 7.78 17.15
N PRO A 304 19.57 7.62 18.35
CA PRO A 304 20.05 6.34 18.86
C PRO A 304 18.97 5.25 18.94
N GLU A 305 17.70 5.63 19.18
CA GLU A 305 16.57 4.68 19.21
C GLU A 305 16.35 4.09 17.82
N VAL A 306 16.27 4.94 16.80
CA VAL A 306 16.11 4.51 15.40
C VAL A 306 17.32 3.71 14.95
N LEU A 307 18.54 4.06 15.37
CA LEU A 307 19.74 3.29 15.07
C LEU A 307 19.66 1.88 15.66
N GLU A 308 19.21 1.73 16.90
CA GLU A 308 19.06 0.44 17.54
C GLU A 308 17.95 -0.41 16.90
N MET A 309 16.83 0.21 16.55
CA MET A 309 15.77 -0.45 15.77
C MET A 309 16.31 -0.90 14.40
N SER A 310 17.10 -0.06 13.71
CA SER A 310 17.71 -0.39 12.41
C SER A 310 18.61 -1.63 12.52
N LYS A 311 19.45 -1.71 13.56
CA LYS A 311 20.31 -2.88 13.79
C LYS A 311 19.50 -4.16 13.94
N LYS A 312 18.37 -4.12 14.67
CA LYS A 312 17.49 -5.29 14.82
C LYS A 312 16.91 -5.73 13.47
N VAL A 313 16.51 -4.79 12.62
CA VAL A 313 16.06 -5.07 11.25
C VAL A 313 17.17 -5.72 10.44
N TYR A 314 18.40 -5.18 10.46
CA TYR A 314 19.50 -5.76 9.69
C TYR A 314 19.95 -7.13 10.21
N GLN A 315 19.83 -7.39 11.52
CA GLN A 315 20.25 -8.65 12.14
C GLN A 315 19.24 -9.78 12.01
N SER A 316 17.93 -9.47 12.08
CA SER A 316 16.86 -10.48 12.21
C SER A 316 15.68 -10.29 11.26
N GLY A 317 15.73 -9.23 10.46
CA GLY A 317 14.79 -8.96 9.39
C GLY A 317 14.96 -9.89 8.21
N GLY A 318 13.96 -9.91 7.35
CA GLY A 318 13.92 -10.78 6.18
C GLY A 318 12.49 -11.01 5.69
N ALA A 319 12.34 -12.00 4.83
CA ALA A 319 11.08 -12.41 4.25
C ALA A 319 11.04 -13.94 4.10
N TYR A 320 9.86 -14.50 3.86
CA TYR A 320 9.69 -15.92 3.56
C TYR A 320 9.40 -16.09 2.07
N THR A 321 9.79 -17.22 1.49
CA THR A 321 9.27 -17.66 0.18
C THR A 321 7.94 -18.39 0.38
N ILE A 322 7.20 -18.61 -0.72
CA ILE A 322 5.95 -19.39 -0.70
C ILE A 322 6.11 -20.83 -0.16
N ASP A 323 7.33 -21.37 -0.16
CA ASP A 323 7.64 -22.72 0.33
C ASP A 323 8.11 -22.70 1.79
N GLY A 324 8.03 -21.55 2.46
CA GLY A 324 8.40 -21.37 3.87
C GLY A 324 9.90 -21.18 4.13
N GLN A 325 10.74 -21.13 3.09
CA GLN A 325 12.16 -20.80 3.25
C GLN A 325 12.31 -19.35 3.72
N PHE A 326 13.04 -19.16 4.83
CA PHE A 326 13.42 -17.83 5.29
C PHE A 326 14.62 -17.28 4.50
N LEU A 327 14.50 -16.03 4.05
CA LEU A 327 15.56 -15.23 3.44
C LEU A 327 15.87 -14.07 4.37
N SER A 328 17.09 -14.02 4.88
CA SER A 328 17.53 -12.97 5.79
C SER A 328 17.64 -11.62 5.07
N TRP A 329 17.76 -10.54 5.85
CA TRP A 329 18.12 -9.22 5.32
C TRP A 329 19.36 -9.29 4.42
N ASN A 330 20.38 -10.05 4.81
CA ASN A 330 21.60 -10.15 4.00
C ASN A 330 21.38 -10.91 2.68
N ASP A 331 20.54 -11.96 2.68
CA ASP A 331 20.20 -12.71 1.46
C ASP A 331 19.42 -11.84 0.45
N LEU A 332 18.58 -10.94 0.97
CA LEU A 332 17.73 -10.06 0.16
C LEU A 332 18.48 -8.79 -0.23
N CYS A 333 19.13 -8.13 0.71
CA CYS A 333 19.59 -6.74 0.60
C CYS A 333 21.10 -6.56 0.74
N GLY A 334 21.84 -7.60 1.13
CA GLY A 334 23.29 -7.53 1.35
C GLY A 334 23.67 -6.35 2.25
N ASP A 335 24.65 -5.57 1.79
CA ASP A 335 25.17 -4.38 2.48
C ASP A 335 24.36 -3.10 2.20
N ALA A 336 23.12 -3.20 1.69
CA ALA A 336 22.30 -2.03 1.40
C ALA A 336 22.04 -1.21 2.67
N ASP A 337 22.63 -0.03 2.75
CA ASP A 337 22.34 0.96 3.79
C ASP A 337 21.22 1.89 3.32
N VAL A 338 20.00 1.65 3.78
CA VAL A 338 18.83 2.46 3.41
C VAL A 338 18.92 3.92 3.90
N HIS A 339 19.85 4.22 4.81
CA HIS A 339 20.12 5.60 5.28
C HIS A 339 21.11 6.34 4.39
N ASN A 340 21.87 5.61 3.56
CA ASN A 340 22.86 6.18 2.63
C ASN A 340 22.62 5.60 1.24
N PRO A 341 21.52 6.03 0.58
CA PRO A 341 21.20 5.50 -0.74
C PRO A 341 22.33 5.80 -1.73
N PRO A 342 22.57 4.90 -2.69
CA PRO A 342 23.45 5.21 -3.80
C PRO A 342 22.95 6.48 -4.53
N PRO A 343 23.83 7.25 -5.19
CA PRO A 343 23.42 8.42 -5.97
C PRO A 343 22.28 8.05 -6.91
N TRP A 344 21.23 8.89 -6.96
CA TRP A 344 20.09 8.65 -7.83
C TRP A 344 20.57 8.42 -9.27
N LYS A 345 20.28 7.23 -9.80
CA LYS A 345 20.40 6.94 -11.21
C LYS A 345 18.98 6.98 -11.78
N PRO A 346 18.71 7.75 -12.84
CA PRO A 346 17.46 7.59 -13.56
C PRO A 346 17.37 6.12 -14.01
N GLU A 347 16.38 5.39 -13.49
CA GLU A 347 15.99 4.11 -14.07
C GLU A 347 15.58 4.38 -15.52
N ASN A 348 16.16 3.63 -16.46
CA ASN A 348 15.74 3.70 -17.85
C ASN A 348 14.25 3.30 -17.94
N PRO A 349 13.47 4.01 -18.77
CA PRO A 349 12.01 3.90 -18.81
C PRO A 349 11.48 2.50 -19.11
#